data_AF-A0A7L5AVE3-F1
#
_entry.id   AF-A0A7L5AVE3-F1
#
_cell.length_a   1.000
_cell.length_b   1.000
_cell.length_c   1.000
_cell.angle_alpha   90.00
_cell.angle_beta   90.00
_cell.angle_gamma   90.00
#
_symmetry.space_group_name_H-M   'P 1'
#
loop_
_entity.id
_entity.type
_entity.pdbx_description
1 polymer ?
#
loop_
_entity_poly.entity_id
_entity_poly.type
_entity_poly.pdbx_seq_one_letter_code
_entity_poly.pdbx_strand_id
1 'polypeptide(L)'
;MCGAAICMWRHAARGDDDHQTRSVEARIDRQVACRLITPGAYRAAEALVEPHLGALAVELDVPSWINLAYRETLRRHKIVA
;
A
#
# COMPACT_ATOMS: atom_id res chain seq x y z
N MET A 1 1.79 -2.75 14.72
CA MET A 1 2.47 -2.45 13.44
C MET A 1 2.24 -3.62 12.48
N CYS A 2 1.18 -3.55 11.68
CA CYS A 2 0.88 -4.57 10.67
C CYS A 2 1.04 -3.91 9.31
N GLY A 3 2.02 -4.39 8.55
CA GLY A 3 2.49 -3.83 7.30
C GLY A 3 3.71 -4.55 6.83
N ALA A 4 3.61 -5.30 5.74
CA ALA A 4 4.64 -6.21 5.23
C ALA A 4 5.17 -7.30 6.20
N ALA A 5 4.84 -7.28 7.50
CA ALA A 5 5.43 -8.16 8.51
C ALA A 5 4.72 -9.52 8.72
N ILE A 6 3.58 -9.79 8.06
CA ILE A 6 2.81 -11.01 8.37
C ILE A 6 3.38 -12.29 7.71
N CYS A 7 4.22 -12.21 6.67
CA CYS A 7 4.70 -13.41 5.98
C CYS A 7 6.21 -13.71 6.07
N MET A 8 7.08 -12.77 6.45
CA MET A 8 8.53 -12.98 6.29
C MET A 8 9.18 -14.00 7.26
N TRP A 9 8.43 -14.60 8.19
CA TRP A 9 8.94 -15.67 9.06
C TRP A 9 8.51 -17.10 8.66
N ARG A 10 7.64 -17.28 7.67
CA ARG A 10 7.07 -18.61 7.32
C ARG A 10 7.38 -19.12 5.91
N HIS A 11 8.31 -18.51 5.16
CA HIS A 11 8.55 -18.89 3.75
C HIS A 11 9.97 -19.34 3.39
N ALA A 12 10.97 -19.25 4.28
CA ALA A 12 12.35 -19.61 3.94
C ALA A 12 12.63 -21.12 3.76
N ALA A 13 11.63 -22.01 3.87
CA ALA A 13 11.85 -23.46 3.95
C ALA A 13 11.44 -24.29 2.72
N ARG A 14 10.86 -23.71 1.65
CA ARG A 14 10.18 -24.53 0.62
C ARG A 14 10.32 -24.14 -0.86
N GLY A 15 11.36 -23.41 -1.24
CA GLY A 15 12.01 -23.56 -2.55
C GLY A 15 11.24 -23.26 -3.85
N ASP A 16 9.93 -23.02 -3.84
CA ASP A 16 9.13 -22.62 -5.01
C ASP A 16 8.04 -21.63 -4.58
N ASP A 17 7.59 -20.75 -5.50
CA ASP A 17 6.50 -19.74 -5.40
C ASP A 17 6.79 -18.28 -4.95
N ASP A 18 8.04 -17.82 -4.89
CA ASP A 18 8.36 -16.44 -4.44
C ASP A 18 7.68 -15.33 -5.30
N HIS A 19 7.59 -15.52 -6.63
CA HIS A 19 7.05 -14.51 -7.54
C HIS A 19 5.51 -14.40 -7.53
N GLN A 20 4.81 -15.55 -7.49
CA GLN A 20 3.35 -15.55 -7.37
C GLN A 20 2.93 -15.03 -6.00
N THR A 21 3.67 -15.40 -4.95
CA THR A 21 3.43 -14.93 -3.58
C THR A 21 3.55 -13.41 -3.48
N ARG A 22 4.61 -12.80 -4.02
CA ARG A 22 4.76 -11.33 -4.06
C ARG A 22 3.61 -10.63 -4.79
N SER A 23 3.16 -11.21 -5.91
CA SER A 23 2.04 -10.65 -6.68
C SER A 23 0.71 -10.74 -5.93
N VAL A 24 0.50 -11.82 -5.18
CA VAL A 24 -0.67 -12.02 -4.31
C VAL A 24 -0.63 -11.05 -3.12
N GLU A 25 0.50 -10.93 -2.43
CA GLU A 25 0.68 -9.99 -1.32
C GLU A 25 0.47 -8.55 -1.78
N ALA A 26 1.06 -8.15 -2.90
CA ALA A 26 0.83 -6.82 -3.48
C ALA A 26 -0.63 -6.59 -3.88
N ARG A 27 -1.39 -7.64 -4.22
CA ARG A 27 -2.84 -7.51 -4.46
C ARG A 27 -3.61 -7.29 -3.17
N ILE A 28 -3.26 -8.02 -2.12
CA ILE A 28 -3.87 -7.90 -0.79
C ILE A 28 -3.59 -6.52 -0.21
N ASP A 29 -2.34 -6.07 -0.24
CA ASP A 29 -1.93 -4.75 0.26
C ASP A 29 -2.71 -3.62 -0.42
N ARG A 30 -2.91 -3.71 -1.73
CA ARG A 30 -3.73 -2.75 -2.49
C ARG A 30 -5.20 -2.78 -2.07
N GLN A 31 -5.79 -3.95 -1.87
CA GLN A 31 -7.17 -4.07 -1.41
C GLN A 31 -7.37 -3.47 -0.02
N VAL A 32 -6.42 -3.74 0.90
CA VAL A 32 -6.41 -3.15 2.24
C VAL A 32 -6.29 -1.63 2.14
N ALA A 33 -5.35 -1.13 1.33
CA ALA A 33 -5.14 0.30 1.15
C ALA A 33 -6.36 1.03 0.58
N CYS A 34 -7.03 0.46 -0.44
CA CYS A 34 -8.27 1.01 -1.00
C CYS A 34 -9.46 0.98 -0.03
N ARG A 35 -9.42 0.14 1.01
CA ARG A 35 -10.47 0.07 2.04
C ARG A 35 -10.23 1.04 3.19
N LEU A 36 -8.97 1.34 3.50
CA LEU A 36 -8.58 2.28 4.57
C LEU A 36 -8.51 3.72 4.09
N ILE A 37 -8.08 3.96 2.85
CA ILE A 37 -7.94 5.29 2.28
C ILE A 37 -9.08 5.58 1.32
N THR A 38 -9.89 6.59 1.62
CA THR A 38 -10.86 7.13 0.65
C THR A 38 -10.19 8.12 -0.30
N PRO A 39 -10.63 8.22 -1.57
CA PRO A 39 -10.07 9.20 -2.52
C PRO A 39 -10.18 10.66 -2.04
N GLY A 40 -11.24 10.99 -1.30
CA GLY A 40 -11.44 12.32 -0.72
C GLY A 40 -10.44 12.64 0.39
N ALA A 41 -10.26 11.72 1.34
CA ALA A 41 -9.28 11.88 2.43
C ALA A 41 -7.86 11.99 1.89
N TYR A 42 -7.51 11.16 0.89
CA TYR A 42 -6.20 11.20 0.25
C TYR A 42 -5.92 12.55 -0.43
N ARG A 43 -6.89 13.10 -1.18
CA ARG A 43 -6.75 14.42 -1.83
C ARG A 43 -6.65 15.56 -0.82
N ALA A 44 -7.42 15.50 0.26
CA ALA A 44 -7.35 16.50 1.33
C ALA A 44 -5.96 16.49 1.99
N ALA A 45 -5.42 15.30 2.30
CA ALA A 45 -4.08 15.16 2.83
C ALA A 45 -3.00 15.63 1.84
N GLU A 46 -3.09 15.28 0.56
CA GLU A 46 -2.15 15.79 -0.48
C GLU A 46 -2.16 17.31 -0.60
N ALA A 47 -3.30 17.97 -0.41
CA ALA A 47 -3.40 19.43 -0.41
C ALA A 47 -2.78 20.09 0.82
N LEU A 48 -2.69 19.36 1.95
CA LEU A 48 -2.17 19.88 3.23
C LEU A 48 -0.65 19.74 3.36
N VAL A 49 -0.09 18.59 2.98
CA VAL A 49 1.30 18.24 3.30
C VAL A 49 2.19 17.95 2.09
N GLU A 50 1.70 18.25 0.89
CA GLU A 50 2.37 17.93 -0.38
C GLU A 50 2.59 16.40 -0.55
N PRO A 51 3.06 15.86 -1.70
CA PRO A 51 3.05 14.41 -1.96
C PRO A 51 4.17 13.62 -1.22
N HIS A 52 4.56 14.09 -0.04
CA HIS A 52 5.57 13.47 0.82
C HIS A 52 4.97 12.28 1.59
N LEU A 53 5.51 11.07 1.35
CA LEU A 53 4.95 9.81 1.87
C LEU A 53 4.81 9.77 3.39
N GLY A 54 5.81 10.28 4.10
CA GLY A 54 5.83 10.28 5.56
C GLY A 54 4.81 11.25 6.16
N ALA A 55 4.61 12.40 5.52
CA ALA A 55 3.66 13.39 6.01
C ALA A 55 2.23 12.93 5.75
N LEU A 56 1.97 12.38 4.56
CA LEU A 56 0.68 11.78 4.22
C LEU A 56 0.32 10.60 5.13
N ALA A 57 1.29 9.79 5.57
CA ALA A 57 1.05 8.70 6.51
C ALA A 57 0.57 9.22 7.88
N VAL A 58 1.14 10.32 8.35
CA VAL A 58 0.73 10.99 9.59
C VAL A 58 -0.67 11.58 9.44
N GLU A 59 -0.94 12.33 8.35
CA GLU A 59 -2.23 12.97 8.12
C GLU A 59 -3.39 11.98 7.94
N LEU A 60 -3.12 10.85 7.28
CA LEU A 60 -4.12 9.81 7.05
C LEU A 60 -4.26 8.84 8.23
N ASP A 61 -3.43 8.98 9.27
CA ASP A 61 -3.30 8.03 10.38
C ASP A 61 -3.16 6.57 9.90
N VAL A 62 -2.35 6.39 8.85
CA VAL A 62 -2.05 5.07 8.27
C VAL A 62 -0.56 4.84 8.18
N PRO A 63 -0.10 3.60 8.29
CA PRO A 63 1.30 3.29 8.03
C PRO A 63 1.76 3.67 6.61
N SER A 64 3.03 4.05 6.45
CA SER A 64 3.59 4.47 5.15
C SER A 64 3.47 3.42 4.02
N TRP A 65 3.44 2.13 4.36
CA TRP A 65 3.26 1.06 3.37
C TRP A 65 1.85 1.03 2.76
N ILE A 66 0.82 1.39 3.54
CA ILE A 66 -0.57 1.54 3.05
C ILE A 66 -0.63 2.67 2.02
N ASN A 67 0.02 3.79 2.32
CA ASN A 67 0.10 4.93 1.41
C ASN A 67 0.84 4.56 0.11
N LEU A 68 1.96 3.82 0.21
CA LEU A 68 2.68 3.32 -0.97
C LEU A 68 1.79 2.43 -1.85
N ALA A 69 1.09 1.46 -1.27
CA ALA A 69 0.19 0.56 -1.99
C ALA A 69 -1.00 1.31 -2.65
N TYR A 70 -1.53 2.33 -1.97
CA TYR A 70 -2.58 3.18 -2.54
C TYR A 70 -2.07 4.00 -3.73
N ARG A 71 -0.90 4.64 -3.62
CA ARG A 71 -0.27 5.38 -4.73
C ARG A 71 0.03 4.51 -5.93
N GLU A 72 0.50 3.29 -5.71
CA GLU A 72 0.72 2.33 -6.80
C GLU A 72 -0.60 2.01 -7.53
N THR A 73 -1.69 1.83 -6.77
CA THR A 73 -3.02 1.61 -7.33
C THR A 73 -3.51 2.79 -8.16
N LEU A 74 -3.33 4.03 -7.67
CA LEU A 74 -3.66 5.24 -8.42
C LEU A 74 -2.85 5.36 -9.72
N ARG A 75 -1.53 5.07 -9.68
CA ARG A 75 -0.68 5.07 -10.87
C ARG A 75 -1.17 4.05 -11.90
N ARG A 76 -1.49 2.82 -11.48
CA ARG A 76 -2.02 1.79 -12.37
C ARG A 76 -3.35 2.19 -13.01
N HIS A 77 -4.29 2.75 -12.24
CA HIS A 77 -5.56 3.20 -12.81
C HIS A 77 -5.39 4.39 -13.77
N LYS A 78 -4.46 5.31 -13.50
CA LYS A 78 -4.13 6.41 -14.43
C LYS A 78 -3.44 5.95 -15.73
N ILE A 79 -2.80 4.79 -15.72
CA ILE A 79 -2.17 4.19 -16.92
C ILE A 79 -3.20 3.46 -17.78
N VAL A 80 -4.27 2.94 -17.17
CA VAL A 80 -5.31 2.15 -17.83
C VAL A 80 -6.51 3.01 -18.27
N ALA A 81 -6.60 4.27 -17.81
CA ALA A 81 -7.61 5.26 -18.20
C ALA A 81 -7.08 6.18 -19.31
#